data_AF-A0A9W6UAU6-F1
#
_entry.id   AF-A0A9W6UAU6-F1
#
_cell.length_a   1.000
_cell.length_b   1.000
_cell.length_c   1.000
_cell.angle_alpha   90.00
_cell.angle_beta   90.00
_cell.angle_gamma   90.00
#
_symmetry.space_group_name_H-M   'P 1'
#
loop_
_entity.id
_entity.type
_entity.pdbx_description
1 polymer ?
#
loop_
_entity_poly.entity_id
_entity_poly.type
_entity_poly.pdbx_seq_one_letter_code
_entity_poly.pdbx_strand_id
1 'polypeptide(L)'
;MLRIGRGFRCAFAGRHASLLHGTARTLPRATDLAPSCAFAWGSFGSSRALVASSRSFSQIPDQEQVAAVNKPQKTKFYRQKKHKVSAEELAKRGENLTKLKASPKDADEIFATIQSANGSGLSKEVATMLMTTFVKEAKLDKALLVLELANKRKVPLRGPPYEMLITSCYQAKDLEAALKVFELVQSANVSPSSLTYTTGLLSAHKLGKSELLPRTLGSMLKDAKPYTSQAFQAALSAAVKSNQHQLVLDIVECSKTLDVELTSEHYHSVLRSCAAVGNMKVALGMRDTLQQNGLSMTDDGFYWLVHCACRANQWELVQGLLTPGDKE
;
A
#
# COMPACT_ATOMS: atom_id res chain seq x y z
N MET A 1 10.58 -30.17 -50.31
CA MET A 1 10.81 -28.95 -51.11
C MET A 1 10.26 -27.75 -50.34
N LEU A 2 11.13 -26.93 -49.78
CA LEU A 2 11.11 -25.45 -49.68
C LEU A 2 12.00 -25.00 -48.53
N ARG A 3 12.66 -23.87 -48.75
CA ARG A 3 13.96 -23.44 -48.23
C ARG A 3 13.75 -22.18 -47.38
N ILE A 4 14.60 -22.02 -46.35
CA ILE A 4 15.11 -20.73 -45.79
C ILE A 4 14.07 -19.93 -44.94
N GLY A 5 14.38 -19.38 -43.77
CA GLY A 5 15.64 -18.74 -43.40
C GLY A 5 15.90 -18.49 -41.92
N ARG A 6 17.18 -18.20 -41.70
CA ARG A 6 17.83 -17.83 -40.44
C ARG A 6 17.47 -16.41 -40.02
N GLY A 7 17.45 -16.20 -38.71
CA GLY A 7 18.14 -15.07 -38.09
C GLY A 7 17.33 -14.29 -37.06
N PHE A 8 17.70 -14.42 -35.78
CA PHE A 8 17.88 -13.24 -34.93
C PHE A 8 19.08 -13.49 -34.01
N ARG A 9 20.06 -12.58 -34.12
CA ARG A 9 21.33 -12.58 -33.39
C ARG A 9 21.11 -12.05 -31.98
N CYS A 10 21.64 -12.76 -30.99
CA CYS A 10 21.91 -12.23 -29.66
C CYS A 10 22.98 -11.14 -29.74
N ALA A 11 22.71 -9.97 -29.16
CA ALA A 11 23.71 -8.96 -28.86
C ALA A 11 23.98 -8.96 -27.35
N PHE A 12 24.99 -9.72 -26.93
CA PHE A 12 25.63 -9.55 -25.62
C PHE A 12 26.71 -8.49 -25.77
N ALA A 13 26.55 -7.35 -25.11
CA ALA A 13 27.63 -6.38 -24.93
C ALA A 13 28.28 -6.62 -23.57
N GLY A 14 29.49 -7.19 -23.59
CA GLY A 14 30.37 -7.26 -22.43
C GLY A 14 31.21 -6.00 -22.26
N ARG A 15 31.63 -5.77 -21.00
CA ARG A 15 32.85 -5.12 -20.47
C ARG A 15 32.54 -4.77 -19.00
N HIS A 16 33.25 -5.26 -17.99
CA HIS A 16 34.69 -5.20 -17.74
C HIS A 16 35.15 -6.36 -16.84
N ALA A 17 36.34 -6.89 -17.12
CA ALA A 17 37.14 -7.68 -16.20
C ALA A 17 38.38 -6.86 -15.82
N SER A 18 38.73 -6.82 -14.53
CA SER A 18 40.12 -6.71 -14.06
C SER A 18 40.25 -7.46 -12.73
N LEU A 19 41.28 -8.31 -12.68
CA LEU A 19 41.65 -9.23 -11.61
C LEU A 19 42.21 -8.54 -10.37
N LEU A 20 42.21 -9.24 -9.23
CA LEU A 20 43.43 -9.53 -8.45
C LEU A 20 43.23 -10.77 -7.55
N HIS A 21 44.30 -11.59 -7.51
CA HIS A 21 44.54 -12.80 -6.69
C HIS A 21 44.11 -12.65 -5.22
N GLY A 22 43.70 -13.66 -4.46
CA GLY A 22 43.96 -15.10 -4.50
C GLY A 22 44.50 -15.52 -3.12
N THR A 23 43.78 -16.33 -2.36
CA THR A 23 44.34 -17.31 -1.41
C THR A 23 43.29 -18.37 -1.11
N ALA A 24 43.68 -19.62 -1.31
CA ALA A 24 42.92 -20.80 -0.92
C ALA A 24 42.87 -20.92 0.61
N ARG A 25 41.71 -21.28 1.14
CA ARG A 25 41.63 -22.09 2.38
C ARG A 25 40.36 -22.93 2.39
N THR A 26 40.60 -24.16 2.78
CA THR A 26 39.74 -25.33 2.85
C THR A 26 38.58 -25.17 3.84
N LEU A 27 37.47 -25.83 3.51
CA LEU A 27 36.29 -26.09 4.35
C LEU A 27 36.64 -26.59 5.76
N PRO A 28 35.72 -26.38 6.71
CA PRO A 28 35.20 -27.52 7.45
C PRO A 28 33.67 -27.61 7.44
N ARG A 29 33.20 -28.85 7.63
CA ARG A 29 31.82 -29.32 7.68
C ARG A 29 31.44 -29.61 9.14
N ALA A 30 30.12 -29.69 9.40
CA ALA A 30 29.42 -30.15 10.62
C ALA A 30 29.36 -29.12 11.77
N THR A 31 28.29 -28.91 12.54
CA THR A 31 26.98 -29.59 12.72
C THR A 31 26.06 -28.64 13.50
N ASP A 32 24.76 -28.87 13.39
CA ASP A 32 23.68 -28.59 14.36
C ASP A 32 23.41 -27.15 14.83
N LEU A 33 22.26 -26.62 14.41
CA LEU A 33 21.14 -26.23 15.29
C LEU A 33 19.98 -25.65 14.44
N ALA A 34 18.97 -26.49 14.21
CA ALA A 34 17.57 -26.07 14.03
C ALA A 34 16.90 -26.03 15.42
N PRO A 35 15.62 -25.64 15.60
CA PRO A 35 14.57 -25.31 14.62
C PRO A 35 13.86 -23.95 14.94
N SER A 36 13.03 -23.36 14.06
CA SER A 36 11.65 -23.78 13.80
C SER A 36 11.00 -22.86 12.78
N CYS A 37 10.33 -23.46 11.79
CA CYS A 37 9.03 -23.09 11.20
C CYS A 37 8.90 -23.81 9.85
N ALA A 38 8.78 -25.14 9.92
CA ALA A 38 8.28 -25.95 8.83
C ALA A 38 6.75 -25.93 8.92
N PHE A 39 6.08 -25.13 8.09
CA PHE A 39 4.64 -25.26 7.91
C PHE A 39 4.37 -26.22 6.76
N ALA A 40 3.97 -27.43 7.14
CA ALA A 40 3.41 -28.44 6.25
C ALA A 40 2.02 -27.98 5.79
N TRP A 41 1.80 -27.96 4.48
CA TRP A 41 0.46 -27.83 3.91
C TRP A 41 -0.14 -29.23 3.90
N GLY A 42 -1.04 -29.50 4.84
CA GLY A 42 -1.80 -30.75 4.93
C GLY A 42 -3.13 -30.66 4.19
N SER A 43 -3.48 -31.76 3.51
CA SER A 43 -4.76 -32.02 2.82
C SER A 43 -5.96 -32.13 3.78
N PHE A 44 -7.15 -32.40 3.20
CA PHE A 44 -8.49 -32.66 3.78
C PHE A 44 -9.40 -31.42 3.80
N GLY A 45 -10.68 -31.44 3.45
CA GLY A 45 -11.60 -32.51 3.05
C GLY A 45 -13.03 -31.93 2.99
N SER A 46 -13.82 -32.48 2.06
CA SER A 46 -15.23 -32.25 1.70
C SER A 46 -16.20 -31.50 2.65
N SER A 47 -16.83 -30.46 2.09
CA SER A 47 -18.28 -30.11 2.06
C SER A 47 -19.19 -30.31 3.29
N ARG A 48 -19.87 -29.21 3.68
CA ARG A 48 -21.35 -29.21 3.84
C ARG A 48 -21.96 -27.80 3.83
N ALA A 49 -22.87 -27.57 2.89
CA ALA A 49 -23.74 -26.41 2.81
C ALA A 49 -24.91 -26.53 3.82
N LEU A 50 -25.35 -25.39 4.39
CA LEU A 50 -26.63 -25.29 5.08
C LEU A 50 -27.46 -24.15 4.50
N VAL A 51 -28.64 -24.55 4.02
CA VAL A 51 -29.70 -23.74 3.41
C VAL A 51 -30.52 -23.06 4.51
N ALA A 52 -30.84 -21.78 4.28
CA ALA A 52 -31.75 -20.99 5.11
C ALA A 52 -33.21 -21.45 4.93
N SER A 53 -33.95 -21.52 6.04
CA SER A 53 -35.41 -21.67 6.02
C SER A 53 -36.07 -20.57 6.84
N SER A 54 -36.90 -19.82 6.14
CA SER A 54 -37.86 -18.83 6.60
C SER A 54 -39.06 -19.50 7.26
N ARG A 55 -39.53 -18.96 8.40
CA ARG A 55 -40.91 -19.17 8.88
C ARG A 55 -41.46 -17.91 9.55
N SER A 56 -42.49 -17.37 8.93
CA SER A 56 -43.47 -16.44 9.47
C SER A 56 -44.38 -17.16 10.45
N PHE A 57 -44.79 -16.53 11.55
CA PHE A 57 -46.09 -16.81 12.16
C PHE A 57 -46.60 -15.61 12.96
N SER A 58 -47.83 -15.23 12.64
CA SER A 58 -48.65 -14.18 13.21
C SER A 58 -49.32 -14.67 14.49
N GLN A 59 -49.46 -13.82 15.52
CA GLN A 59 -50.74 -13.41 16.14
C GLN A 59 -50.53 -12.77 17.52
N ILE A 60 -51.24 -11.66 17.70
CA ILE A 60 -51.33 -10.74 18.84
C ILE A 60 -52.40 -11.25 19.83
N PRO A 61 -52.39 -10.81 21.09
CA PRO A 61 -53.62 -10.18 21.59
C PRO A 61 -53.39 -8.82 22.27
N ASP A 62 -54.42 -7.99 22.11
CA ASP A 62 -54.54 -6.57 22.41
C ASP A 62 -54.50 -6.25 23.91
N GLN A 63 -53.81 -5.16 24.27
CA GLN A 63 -54.25 -4.24 25.32
C GLN A 63 -53.92 -2.81 24.92
N GLU A 64 -54.96 -2.07 24.52
CA GLU A 64 -54.98 -0.62 24.39
C GLU A 64 -54.77 0.04 25.75
N GLN A 65 -53.69 0.83 25.88
CA GLN A 65 -53.71 2.04 26.69
C GLN A 65 -53.19 3.22 25.85
N VAL A 66 -54.13 4.08 25.49
CA VAL A 66 -53.92 5.32 24.76
C VAL A 66 -53.20 6.32 25.68
N ALA A 67 -51.87 6.41 25.54
CA ALA A 67 -51.07 7.48 26.11
C ALA A 67 -50.75 8.52 25.01
N ALA A 68 -51.00 9.79 25.33
CA ALA A 68 -51.04 10.92 24.43
C ALA A 68 -49.84 11.07 23.47
N VAL A 69 -50.17 11.34 22.21
CA VAL A 69 -49.25 11.78 21.15
C VAL A 69 -48.57 13.10 21.56
N ASN A 70 -47.33 13.01 22.02
CA ASN A 70 -46.48 14.18 22.19
C ASN A 70 -45.99 14.66 20.82
N LYS A 71 -46.36 15.90 20.47
CA LYS A 71 -45.92 16.63 19.26
C LYS A 71 -44.39 16.60 19.15
N PRO A 72 -43.81 16.49 17.93
CA PRO A 72 -42.37 16.50 17.75
C PRO A 72 -41.80 17.85 18.23
N GLN A 73 -41.03 17.81 19.33
CA GLN A 73 -40.26 18.96 19.78
C GLN A 73 -39.20 19.26 18.73
N LYS A 74 -39.26 20.47 18.15
CA LYS A 74 -38.20 21.01 17.28
C LYS A 74 -36.90 21.03 18.09
N THR A 75 -36.05 20.04 17.91
CA THR A 75 -34.68 20.05 18.41
C THR A 75 -33.98 21.24 17.75
N LYS A 76 -33.70 22.27 18.54
CA LYS A 76 -32.87 23.40 18.11
C LYS A 76 -31.51 22.82 17.76
N PHE A 77 -31.22 22.67 16.47
CA PHE A 77 -29.87 22.42 15.98
C PHE A 77 -28.98 23.57 16.48
N TYR A 78 -28.21 23.31 17.53
CA TYR A 78 -27.17 24.23 17.98
C TYR A 78 -26.08 24.20 16.92
N ARG A 79 -26.18 25.10 15.94
CA ARG A 79 -25.10 25.36 14.98
C ARG A 79 -23.92 25.88 15.79
N GLN A 80 -22.85 25.08 15.91
CA GLN A 80 -21.61 25.54 16.55
C GLN A 80 -21.22 26.91 15.95
N LYS A 81 -21.02 27.90 16.82
CA LYS A 81 -20.53 29.23 16.41
C LYS A 81 -19.18 29.04 15.72
N LYS A 82 -19.11 29.31 14.42
CA LYS A 82 -17.81 29.42 13.71
C LYS A 82 -16.96 30.44 14.47
N HIS A 83 -15.75 30.06 14.86
CA HIS A 83 -14.77 30.97 15.45
C HIS A 83 -14.57 32.14 14.48
N LYS A 84 -14.93 33.36 14.89
CA LYS A 84 -14.81 34.55 14.06
C LYS A 84 -13.31 34.90 14.01
N VAL A 85 -12.66 34.60 12.90
CA VAL A 85 -11.25 34.95 12.63
C VAL A 85 -11.13 36.47 12.71
N SER A 86 -10.13 37.01 13.42
CA SER A 86 -9.98 38.46 13.57
C SER A 86 -9.64 39.11 12.22
N ALA A 87 -9.98 40.39 12.04
CA ALA A 87 -9.64 41.13 10.82
C ALA A 87 -8.12 41.15 10.58
N GLU A 88 -7.34 41.20 11.67
CA GLU A 88 -5.89 41.14 11.65
C GLU A 88 -5.37 39.77 11.15
N GLU A 89 -5.98 38.67 11.58
CA GLU A 89 -5.61 37.33 11.09
C GLU A 89 -5.94 37.15 9.61
N LEU A 90 -7.04 37.74 9.13
CA LEU A 90 -7.39 37.72 7.70
C LEU A 90 -6.41 38.55 6.85
N ALA A 91 -5.99 39.72 7.35
CA ALA A 91 -4.97 40.54 6.71
C ALA A 91 -3.63 39.80 6.60
N LYS A 92 -3.16 39.19 7.70
CA LYS A 92 -1.93 38.37 7.71
C LYS A 92 -2.00 37.21 6.73
N ARG A 93 -3.14 36.53 6.61
CA ARG A 93 -3.35 35.46 5.62
C ARG A 93 -3.23 35.98 4.18
N GLY A 94 -3.85 37.12 3.89
CA GLY A 94 -3.80 37.76 2.58
C GLY A 94 -2.37 38.16 2.19
N GLU A 95 -1.66 38.82 3.11
CA GLU A 95 -0.28 39.25 2.92
C GLU A 95 0.69 38.06 2.73
N ASN A 96 0.59 37.03 3.56
CA ASN A 96 1.42 35.83 3.42
C ASN A 96 1.18 35.13 2.07
N LEU A 97 -0.09 35.10 1.64
CA LEU A 97 -0.45 34.48 0.36
C LEU A 97 0.07 35.29 -0.83
N THR A 98 0.02 36.63 -0.80
CA THR A 98 0.55 37.46 -1.88
C THR A 98 2.06 37.36 -1.96
N LYS A 99 2.77 37.39 -0.83
CA LYS A 99 4.24 37.23 -0.78
C LYS A 99 4.67 35.87 -1.34
N LEU A 100 4.07 34.77 -0.89
CA LEU A 100 4.40 33.43 -1.41
C LEU A 100 4.12 33.28 -2.92
N LYS A 101 3.09 33.96 -3.44
CA LYS A 101 2.79 33.95 -4.88
C LYS A 101 3.80 34.77 -5.68
N ALA A 102 4.29 35.88 -5.12
CA ALA A 102 5.26 36.76 -5.77
C ALA A 102 6.68 36.16 -5.75
N SER A 103 7.10 35.62 -4.61
CA SER A 103 8.43 35.02 -4.42
C SER A 103 8.32 33.76 -3.57
N PRO A 104 8.37 32.56 -4.18
CA PRO A 104 8.42 31.30 -3.45
C PRO A 104 9.67 31.16 -2.57
N LYS A 105 10.74 31.90 -2.86
CA LYS A 105 12.00 31.90 -2.09
C LYS A 105 11.82 32.44 -0.67
N ASP A 106 10.81 33.27 -0.45
CA ASP A 106 10.52 33.89 0.84
C ASP A 106 9.79 32.90 1.78
N ALA A 107 9.55 31.65 1.33
CA ALA A 107 8.85 30.63 2.10
C ALA A 107 9.48 30.37 3.48
N ASP A 108 10.80 30.41 3.59
CA ASP A 108 11.50 30.25 4.86
C ASP A 108 11.19 31.39 5.84
N GLU A 109 11.24 32.64 5.38
CA GLU A 109 10.95 33.82 6.20
C GLU A 109 9.46 33.85 6.61
N ILE A 110 8.57 33.59 5.65
CA ILE A 110 7.13 33.55 5.90
C ILE A 110 6.78 32.43 6.86
N PHE A 111 7.43 31.26 6.76
CA PHE A 111 7.19 30.19 7.71
C PHE A 111 7.70 30.54 9.11
N ALA A 112 8.89 31.16 9.23
CA ALA A 112 9.43 31.60 10.51
C ALA A 112 8.52 32.64 11.20
N THR A 113 7.96 33.61 10.45
CA THR A 113 7.00 34.59 10.99
C THR A 113 5.69 33.95 11.43
N ILE A 114 5.19 32.95 10.69
CA ILE A 114 4.01 32.18 11.09
C ILE A 114 4.29 31.38 12.37
N GLN A 115 5.47 30.77 12.50
CA GLN A 115 5.87 30.03 13.69
C GLN A 115 5.99 30.93 14.92
N SER A 116 6.64 32.10 14.80
CA SER A 116 6.77 33.05 15.91
C SER A 116 5.42 33.62 16.36
N ALA A 117 4.46 33.74 15.43
CA ALA A 117 3.07 34.11 15.72
C ALA A 117 2.18 32.92 16.12
N ASN A 118 2.76 31.78 16.53
CA ASN A 118 2.07 30.55 16.95
C ASN A 118 1.01 30.06 15.94
N GLY A 119 1.32 30.16 14.64
CA GLY A 119 0.44 29.76 13.55
C GLY A 119 -0.63 30.80 13.18
N SER A 120 -0.53 32.04 13.65
CA SER A 120 -1.35 33.15 13.12
C SER A 120 -0.96 33.42 11.67
N GLY A 121 -1.94 33.72 10.81
CA GLY A 121 -1.70 33.90 9.38
C GLY A 121 -1.60 32.60 8.56
N LEU A 122 -1.59 31.41 9.18
CA LEU A 122 -1.64 30.13 8.47
C LEU A 122 -3.08 29.88 7.97
N SER A 123 -3.29 30.02 6.67
CA SER A 123 -4.50 29.53 5.98
C SER A 123 -4.23 28.19 5.32
N LYS A 124 -5.28 27.55 4.81
CA LYS A 124 -5.15 26.33 4.01
C LYS A 124 -4.30 26.56 2.75
N GLU A 125 -4.50 27.69 2.07
CA GLU A 125 -3.78 28.07 0.86
C GLU A 125 -2.31 28.34 1.18
N VAL A 126 -2.03 29.10 2.25
CA VAL A 126 -0.66 29.39 2.73
C VAL A 126 0.06 28.09 3.10
N ALA A 127 -0.57 27.22 3.89
CA ALA A 127 0.00 25.93 4.28
C ALA A 127 0.27 25.03 3.06
N THR A 128 -0.68 24.95 2.13
CA THR A 128 -0.52 24.18 0.88
C THR A 128 0.66 24.70 0.06
N MET A 129 0.80 26.03 -0.08
CA MET A 129 1.91 26.63 -0.81
C MET A 129 3.25 26.40 -0.11
N LEU A 130 3.33 26.61 1.21
CA LEU A 130 4.55 26.32 1.97
C LEU A 130 4.96 24.85 1.85
N MET A 131 4.03 23.91 2.00
CA MET A 131 4.33 22.48 1.83
C MET A 131 4.83 22.17 0.42
N THR A 132 4.14 22.68 -0.62
CA THR A 132 4.54 22.44 -2.03
C THR A 132 5.90 23.06 -2.36
N THR A 133 6.20 24.26 -1.86
CA THR A 133 7.51 24.89 -2.03
C THR A 133 8.60 24.10 -1.29
N PHE A 134 8.41 23.80 0.00
CA PHE A 134 9.42 23.06 0.76
C PHE A 134 9.68 21.66 0.23
N VAL A 135 8.66 20.95 -0.26
CA VAL A 135 8.87 19.65 -0.92
C VAL A 135 9.69 19.82 -2.21
N LYS A 136 9.40 20.83 -3.05
CA LYS A 136 10.16 21.10 -4.27
C LYS A 136 11.62 21.46 -3.98
N GLU A 137 11.88 22.11 -2.86
CA GLU A 137 13.22 22.45 -2.38
C GLU A 137 13.90 21.32 -1.58
N ALA A 138 13.28 20.14 -1.50
CA ALA A 138 13.73 19.00 -0.69
C ALA A 138 13.91 19.30 0.82
N LYS A 139 13.26 20.35 1.34
CA LYS A 139 13.23 20.73 2.76
C LYS A 139 12.11 19.99 3.49
N LEU A 140 12.18 18.65 3.51
CA LEU A 140 11.10 17.79 4.02
C LEU A 140 10.79 18.03 5.51
N ASP A 141 11.80 18.31 6.34
CA ASP A 141 11.62 18.66 7.76
C ASP A 141 10.71 19.87 7.94
N LYS A 142 10.91 20.92 7.12
CA LYS A 142 10.07 22.12 7.17
C LYS A 142 8.66 21.83 6.68
N ALA A 143 8.50 21.01 5.65
CA ALA A 143 7.19 20.60 5.17
C ALA A 143 6.41 19.80 6.24
N LEU A 144 7.08 18.94 7.00
CA LEU A 144 6.50 18.24 8.16
C LEU A 144 6.07 19.22 9.25
N LEU A 145 6.92 20.20 9.59
CA LEU A 145 6.57 21.23 10.58
C LEU A 145 5.36 22.08 10.15
N VAL A 146 5.24 22.40 8.86
CA VAL A 146 4.03 23.08 8.33
C VAL A 146 2.80 22.20 8.53
N LEU A 147 2.90 20.90 8.25
CA LEU A 147 1.81 19.95 8.41
C LEU A 147 1.36 19.80 9.87
N GLU A 148 2.32 19.67 10.80
CA GLU A 148 2.06 19.61 12.24
C GLU A 148 1.41 20.89 12.75
N LEU A 149 1.90 22.05 12.31
CA LEU A 149 1.34 23.34 12.69
C LEU A 149 -0.08 23.51 12.15
N ALA A 150 -0.34 23.08 10.91
CA ALA A 150 -1.69 23.07 10.33
C ALA A 150 -2.64 22.18 11.13
N ASN A 151 -2.20 20.98 11.53
CA ASN A 151 -2.98 20.08 12.38
C ASN A 151 -3.27 20.70 13.77
N LYS A 152 -2.25 21.26 14.42
CA LYS A 152 -2.37 21.96 15.72
C LYS A 152 -3.35 23.13 15.66
N ARG A 153 -3.35 23.89 14.57
CA ARG A 153 -4.26 25.04 14.34
C ARG A 153 -5.61 24.61 13.75
N LYS A 154 -5.85 23.31 13.57
CA LYS A 154 -7.03 22.73 12.93
C LYS A 154 -7.34 23.36 11.57
N VAL A 155 -6.30 23.66 10.79
CA VAL A 155 -6.42 24.15 9.42
C VAL A 155 -6.66 22.95 8.51
N PRO A 156 -7.84 22.83 7.87
CA PRO A 156 -8.19 21.64 7.10
C PRO A 156 -7.44 21.63 5.77
N LEU A 157 -6.40 20.80 5.69
CA LEU A 157 -5.70 20.49 4.44
C LEU A 157 -6.48 19.45 3.63
N ARG A 158 -6.38 19.53 2.30
CA ARG A 158 -6.91 18.51 1.37
C ARG A 158 -5.87 17.41 1.16
N GLY A 159 -6.22 16.35 0.43
CA GLY A 159 -5.33 15.23 0.10
C GLY A 159 -4.00 15.58 -0.58
N PRO A 160 -3.93 16.45 -1.62
CA PRO A 160 -2.72 16.58 -2.43
C PRO A 160 -1.44 16.99 -1.65
N PRO A 161 -1.49 17.92 -0.68
CA PRO A 161 -0.34 18.19 0.20
C PRO A 161 0.20 16.98 0.96
N TYR A 162 -0.69 16.12 1.49
CA TYR A 162 -0.27 14.91 2.21
C TYR A 162 0.36 13.90 1.26
N GLU A 163 -0.28 13.64 0.11
CA GLU A 163 0.22 12.69 -0.89
C GLU A 163 1.59 13.07 -1.45
N MET A 164 1.77 14.35 -1.73
CA MET A 164 3.06 14.87 -2.19
C MET A 164 4.13 14.69 -1.12
N LEU A 165 3.86 15.07 0.14
CA LEU A 165 4.84 14.97 1.21
C LEU A 165 5.21 13.51 1.53
N ILE A 166 4.22 12.62 1.69
CA ILE A 166 4.50 11.19 1.97
C ILE A 166 5.30 10.54 0.86
N THR A 167 4.99 10.85 -0.41
CA THR A 167 5.71 10.31 -1.56
C THR A 167 7.15 10.83 -1.59
N SER A 168 7.36 12.12 -1.33
CA SER A 168 8.71 12.71 -1.29
C SER A 168 9.54 12.18 -0.14
N CYS A 169 8.97 11.98 1.06
CA CYS A 169 9.64 11.31 2.18
C CYS A 169 10.07 9.88 1.81
N TYR A 170 9.16 9.09 1.20
CA TYR A 170 9.49 7.73 0.77
C TYR A 170 10.60 7.70 -0.29
N GLN A 171 10.55 8.60 -1.28
CA GLN A 171 11.59 8.71 -2.32
C GLN A 171 12.94 9.17 -1.76
N ALA A 172 12.93 10.04 -0.75
CA ALA A 172 14.13 10.46 -0.01
C ALA A 172 14.67 9.37 0.95
N LYS A 173 14.00 8.22 1.03
CA LYS A 173 14.28 7.12 1.98
C LYS A 173 14.12 7.50 3.45
N ASP A 174 13.44 8.61 3.73
CA ASP A 174 13.02 8.97 5.09
C ASP A 174 11.69 8.28 5.40
N LEU A 175 11.79 6.99 5.74
CA LEU A 175 10.64 6.12 5.98
C LEU A 175 9.91 6.47 7.27
N GLU A 176 10.62 7.00 8.27
CA GLU A 176 10.03 7.45 9.53
C GLU A 176 9.14 8.67 9.30
N ALA A 177 9.62 9.66 8.54
CA ALA A 177 8.81 10.79 8.14
C ALA A 177 7.60 10.36 7.30
N ALA A 178 7.79 9.46 6.32
CA ALA A 178 6.68 8.96 5.50
C ALA A 178 5.59 8.29 6.35
N LEU A 179 5.99 7.46 7.31
CA LEU A 179 5.06 6.80 8.22
C LEU A 179 4.37 7.80 9.17
N LYS A 180 5.09 8.81 9.66
CA LYS A 180 4.52 9.89 10.47
C LYS A 180 3.47 10.69 9.71
N VAL A 181 3.72 11.00 8.43
CA VAL A 181 2.71 11.65 7.56
C VAL A 181 1.48 10.75 7.41
N PHE A 182 1.68 9.44 7.22
CA PHE A 182 0.57 8.48 7.13
C PHE A 182 -0.31 8.46 8.40
N GLU A 183 0.32 8.44 9.58
CA GLU A 183 -0.38 8.51 10.87
C GLU A 183 -1.15 9.84 11.04
N LEU A 184 -0.54 10.96 10.60
CA LEU A 184 -1.20 12.27 10.62
C LEU A 184 -2.44 12.28 9.73
N VAL A 185 -2.40 11.70 8.53
CA VAL A 185 -3.58 11.59 7.64
C VAL A 185 -4.71 10.84 8.33
N GLN A 186 -4.41 9.71 8.97
CA GLN A 186 -5.40 8.92 9.72
C GLN A 186 -6.00 9.72 10.87
N SER A 187 -5.19 10.46 11.63
CA SER A 187 -5.64 11.26 12.76
C SER A 187 -6.48 12.49 12.35
N ALA A 188 -6.24 13.03 11.15
CA ALA A 188 -6.89 14.23 10.65
C ALA A 188 -8.32 13.98 10.11
N ASN A 189 -8.82 12.74 10.17
CA ASN A 189 -10.08 12.31 9.55
C ASN A 189 -10.15 12.67 8.05
N VAL A 190 -9.00 12.72 7.38
CA VAL A 190 -8.91 12.88 5.93
C VAL A 190 -8.90 11.49 5.33
N SER A 191 -9.81 11.20 4.39
CA SER A 191 -9.84 9.91 3.70
C SER A 191 -8.51 9.68 2.96
N PRO A 192 -7.70 8.67 3.35
CA PRO A 192 -6.43 8.41 2.69
C PRO A 192 -6.67 7.86 1.29
N SER A 193 -5.88 8.30 0.32
CA SER A 193 -5.90 7.71 -1.02
C SER A 193 -5.15 6.37 -1.07
N SER A 194 -5.35 5.62 -2.16
CA SER A 194 -4.61 4.38 -2.42
C SER A 194 -3.09 4.60 -2.40
N LEU A 195 -2.60 5.74 -2.92
CA LEU A 195 -1.18 6.10 -2.86
C LEU A 195 -0.70 6.28 -1.41
N THR A 196 -1.49 6.96 -0.59
CA THR A 196 -1.18 7.19 0.83
C THR A 196 -1.10 5.87 1.60
N TYR A 197 -2.09 4.98 1.42
CA TYR A 197 -2.10 3.66 2.03
C TYR A 197 -0.90 2.81 1.60
N THR A 198 -0.67 2.69 0.29
CA THR A 198 0.43 1.87 -0.24
C THR A 198 1.79 2.39 0.19
N THR A 199 2.01 3.71 0.23
CA THR A 199 3.27 4.30 0.72
C THR A 199 3.47 4.06 2.22
N GLY A 200 2.41 4.15 3.03
CA GLY A 200 2.43 3.79 4.44
C GLY A 200 2.82 2.33 4.67
N LEU A 201 2.20 1.40 3.93
CA LEU A 201 2.53 -0.04 3.97
C LEU A 201 3.99 -0.31 3.61
N LEU A 202 4.47 0.28 2.51
CA LEU A 202 5.85 0.14 2.05
C LEU A 202 6.86 0.68 3.07
N SER A 203 6.52 1.77 3.75
CA SER A 203 7.38 2.39 4.77
C SER A 203 7.40 1.57 6.05
N ALA A 204 6.23 1.13 6.54
CA ALA A 204 6.10 0.31 7.74
C ALA A 204 6.86 -1.01 7.63
N HIS A 205 6.73 -1.70 6.49
CA HIS A 205 7.41 -2.98 6.27
C HIS A 205 8.95 -2.82 6.25
N LYS A 206 9.49 -1.80 5.57
CA LYS A 206 10.94 -1.52 5.58
C LYS A 206 11.49 -1.14 6.96
N LEU A 207 10.65 -0.56 7.83
CA LEU A 207 10.99 -0.24 9.21
C LEU A 207 10.82 -1.45 10.16
N GLY A 208 10.41 -2.63 9.66
CA GLY A 208 10.18 -3.81 10.47
C GLY A 208 8.89 -3.77 11.31
N LYS A 209 7.98 -2.83 11.04
CA LYS A 209 6.70 -2.67 11.75
C LYS A 209 5.60 -3.56 11.14
N SER A 210 5.85 -4.86 11.08
CA SER A 210 4.96 -5.83 10.43
C SER A 210 3.57 -5.91 11.08
N GLU A 211 3.46 -5.57 12.37
CA GLU A 211 2.20 -5.52 13.12
C GLU A 211 1.20 -4.50 12.55
N LEU A 212 1.68 -3.49 11.82
CA LEU A 212 0.85 -2.47 11.19
C LEU A 212 0.23 -2.95 9.87
N LEU A 213 0.80 -3.97 9.23
CA LEU A 213 0.37 -4.47 7.92
C LEU A 213 -1.10 -4.90 7.88
N PRO A 214 -1.57 -5.88 8.70
CA PRO A 214 -2.95 -6.35 8.62
C PRO A 214 -3.95 -5.25 8.98
N ARG A 215 -3.60 -4.38 9.93
CA ARG A 215 -4.44 -3.24 10.33
C ARG A 215 -4.59 -2.22 9.20
N THR A 216 -3.48 -1.84 8.58
CA THR A 216 -3.45 -0.84 7.52
C THR A 216 -4.13 -1.35 6.25
N LEU A 217 -3.85 -2.60 5.88
CA LEU A 217 -4.49 -3.23 4.72
C LEU A 217 -6.00 -3.40 4.96
N GLY A 218 -6.42 -3.84 6.15
CA GLY A 218 -7.84 -3.92 6.51
C GLY A 218 -8.56 -2.57 6.40
N SER A 219 -7.94 -1.49 6.88
CA SER A 219 -8.49 -0.13 6.71
C SER A 219 -8.59 0.28 5.25
N MET A 220 -7.56 0.03 4.45
CA MET A 220 -7.54 0.30 3.01
C MET A 220 -8.69 -0.43 2.29
N LEU A 221 -8.90 -1.72 2.59
CA LEU A 221 -9.97 -2.50 1.97
C LEU A 221 -11.36 -2.03 2.41
N LYS A 222 -11.52 -1.67 3.68
CA LYS A 222 -12.77 -1.12 4.20
C LYS A 222 -13.14 0.18 3.52
N ASP A 223 -12.18 1.09 3.36
CA ASP A 223 -12.37 2.40 2.73
C ASP A 223 -12.60 2.29 1.22
N ALA A 224 -12.05 1.24 0.59
CA ALA A 224 -12.19 1.02 -0.85
C ALA A 224 -13.50 0.35 -1.26
N LYS A 225 -14.38 -0.08 -0.35
CA LYS A 225 -15.61 -0.80 -0.70
C LYS A 225 -16.47 0.00 -1.70
N PRO A 226 -16.97 -0.65 -2.78
CA PRO A 226 -16.93 -2.10 -3.08
C PRO A 226 -15.68 -2.59 -3.84
N TYR A 227 -14.72 -1.72 -4.15
CA TYR A 227 -13.53 -2.01 -4.96
C TYR A 227 -12.37 -2.66 -4.17
N THR A 228 -12.68 -3.63 -3.30
CA THR A 228 -11.71 -4.29 -2.40
C THR A 228 -10.60 -5.02 -3.17
N SER A 229 -10.96 -5.75 -4.22
CA SER A 229 -10.02 -6.48 -5.08
C SER A 229 -8.98 -5.52 -5.73
N GLN A 230 -9.44 -4.38 -6.27
CA GLN A 230 -8.54 -3.38 -6.85
C GLN A 230 -7.61 -2.74 -5.82
N ALA A 231 -8.10 -2.49 -4.60
CA ALA A 231 -7.28 -1.97 -3.51
C ALA A 231 -6.20 -2.99 -3.08
N PHE A 232 -6.56 -4.27 -2.99
CA PHE A 232 -5.61 -5.35 -2.72
C PHE A 232 -4.54 -5.46 -3.81
N GLN A 233 -4.96 -5.41 -5.09
CA GLN A 233 -4.04 -5.40 -6.23
C GLN A 233 -3.12 -4.17 -6.25
N ALA A 234 -3.59 -3.00 -5.80
CA ALA A 234 -2.76 -1.80 -5.67
C ALA A 234 -1.66 -1.99 -4.62
N ALA A 235 -1.97 -2.61 -3.47
CA ALA A 235 -0.99 -2.94 -2.45
C ALA A 235 0.08 -3.93 -2.95
N LEU A 236 -0.34 -5.02 -3.61
CA LEU A 236 0.58 -5.97 -4.26
C LEU A 236 1.46 -5.27 -5.30
N SER A 237 0.86 -4.50 -6.20
CA SER A 237 1.57 -3.80 -7.27
C SER A 237 2.59 -2.81 -6.73
N ALA A 238 2.27 -2.09 -5.66
CA ALA A 238 3.19 -1.15 -5.02
C ALA A 238 4.39 -1.87 -4.38
N ALA A 239 4.16 -3.01 -3.71
CA ALA A 239 5.21 -3.86 -3.14
C ALA A 239 6.13 -4.45 -4.22
N VAL A 240 5.56 -4.99 -5.31
CA VAL A 240 6.31 -5.51 -6.46
C VAL A 240 7.16 -4.41 -7.10
N LYS A 241 6.58 -3.23 -7.40
CA LYS A 241 7.31 -2.11 -8.02
C LYS A 241 8.43 -1.56 -7.12
N SER A 242 8.29 -1.69 -5.81
CA SER A 242 9.30 -1.28 -4.84
C SER A 242 10.34 -2.37 -4.53
N ASN A 243 10.30 -3.51 -5.23
CA ASN A 243 11.14 -4.69 -4.99
C ASN A 243 11.06 -5.21 -3.53
N GLN A 244 9.92 -5.02 -2.86
CA GLN A 244 9.68 -5.53 -1.50
C GLN A 244 9.02 -6.91 -1.58
N HIS A 245 9.79 -7.91 -2.01
CA HIS A 245 9.24 -9.25 -2.30
C HIS A 245 8.71 -9.98 -1.06
N GLN A 246 9.29 -9.74 0.12
CA GLN A 246 8.77 -10.29 1.38
C GLN A 246 7.39 -9.70 1.71
N LEU A 247 7.23 -8.38 1.60
CA LEU A 247 5.94 -7.72 1.77
C LEU A 247 4.86 -8.27 0.83
N VAL A 248 5.21 -8.65 -0.40
CA VAL A 248 4.25 -9.29 -1.32
C VAL A 248 3.69 -10.58 -0.72
N LEU A 249 4.54 -11.40 -0.09
CA LEU A 249 4.10 -12.64 0.55
C LEU A 249 3.26 -12.35 1.79
N ASP A 250 3.69 -11.39 2.61
CA ASP A 250 2.96 -11.01 3.82
C ASP A 250 1.57 -10.42 3.50
N ILE A 251 1.44 -9.65 2.41
CA ILE A 251 0.15 -9.14 1.92
C ILE A 251 -0.76 -10.30 1.50
N VAL A 252 -0.23 -11.28 0.76
CA VAL A 252 -1.01 -12.46 0.35
C VAL A 252 -1.44 -13.29 1.55
N GLU A 253 -0.59 -13.45 2.56
CA GLU A 253 -0.97 -14.13 3.80
C GLU A 253 -2.12 -13.41 4.52
N CYS A 254 -2.12 -12.08 4.51
CA CYS A 254 -3.22 -11.29 5.06
C CYS A 254 -4.57 -11.55 4.33
N SER A 255 -4.58 -12.04 3.08
CA SER A 255 -5.82 -12.32 2.35
C SER A 255 -6.69 -13.34 3.07
N LYS A 256 -6.07 -14.31 3.76
CA LYS A 256 -6.77 -15.33 4.56
C LYS A 256 -7.48 -14.71 5.76
N THR A 257 -6.79 -13.81 6.46
CA THR A 257 -7.31 -13.17 7.68
C THR A 257 -8.34 -12.08 7.38
N LEU A 258 -8.24 -11.45 6.20
CA LEU A 258 -9.10 -10.36 5.76
C LEU A 258 -10.25 -10.85 4.87
N ASP A 259 -10.38 -12.17 4.68
CA ASP A 259 -11.40 -12.83 3.86
C ASP A 259 -11.49 -12.24 2.44
N VAL A 260 -10.33 -12.06 1.80
CA VAL A 260 -10.21 -11.54 0.43
C VAL A 260 -10.00 -12.71 -0.52
N GLU A 261 -10.97 -12.94 -1.40
CA GLU A 261 -10.83 -13.89 -2.49
C GLU A 261 -9.77 -13.40 -3.50
N LEU A 262 -8.74 -14.21 -3.70
CA LEU A 262 -7.67 -13.89 -4.63
C LEU A 262 -8.09 -14.17 -6.07
N THR A 263 -7.85 -13.20 -6.96
CA THR A 263 -8.08 -13.32 -8.39
C THR A 263 -6.82 -13.78 -9.11
N SER A 264 -6.96 -14.19 -10.37
CA SER A 264 -5.83 -14.53 -11.25
C SER A 264 -4.78 -13.41 -11.32
N GLU A 265 -5.20 -12.14 -11.35
CA GLU A 265 -4.28 -10.98 -11.36
C GLU A 265 -3.45 -10.85 -10.08
N HIS A 266 -4.03 -11.15 -8.92
CA HIS A 266 -3.30 -11.16 -7.64
C HIS A 266 -2.18 -12.20 -7.69
N TYR A 267 -2.51 -13.42 -8.13
CA TYR A 267 -1.55 -14.51 -8.26
C TYR A 267 -0.41 -14.18 -9.24
N HIS A 268 -0.72 -13.58 -10.40
CA HIS A 268 0.33 -13.17 -11.36
C HIS A 268 1.29 -12.14 -10.77
N SER A 269 0.79 -11.22 -9.95
CA SER A 269 1.64 -10.24 -9.27
C SER A 269 2.63 -10.91 -8.31
N VAL A 270 2.21 -11.97 -7.62
CA VAL A 270 3.07 -12.77 -6.76
C VAL A 270 4.07 -13.59 -7.56
N LEU A 271 3.64 -14.23 -8.66
CA LEU A 271 4.54 -14.98 -9.53
C LEU A 271 5.62 -14.09 -10.13
N ARG A 272 5.25 -12.88 -10.59
CA ARG A 272 6.20 -11.86 -11.04
C ARG A 272 7.21 -11.49 -9.96
N SER A 273 6.75 -11.34 -8.71
CA SER A 273 7.61 -11.08 -7.55
C SER A 273 8.59 -12.24 -7.31
N CYS A 274 8.11 -13.48 -7.32
CA CYS A 274 8.94 -14.67 -7.12
C CYS A 274 9.99 -14.81 -8.23
N ALA A 275 9.59 -14.56 -9.48
CA ALA A 275 10.48 -14.65 -10.63
C ALA A 275 11.62 -13.63 -10.58
N ALA A 276 11.39 -12.43 -10.02
CA ALA A 276 12.45 -11.44 -9.82
C ALA A 276 13.56 -11.96 -8.90
N VAL A 277 13.21 -12.73 -7.85
CA VAL A 277 14.16 -13.29 -6.86
C VAL A 277 14.64 -14.70 -7.25
N GLY A 278 13.96 -15.38 -8.18
CA GLY A 278 14.21 -16.79 -8.49
C GLY A 278 13.69 -17.74 -7.39
N ASN A 279 12.70 -17.33 -6.61
CA ASN A 279 12.13 -18.15 -5.55
C ASN A 279 11.12 -19.17 -6.12
N MET A 280 11.65 -20.23 -6.73
CA MET A 280 10.83 -21.22 -7.43
C MET A 280 9.91 -22.02 -6.49
N LYS A 281 10.34 -22.24 -5.23
CA LYS A 281 9.54 -22.95 -4.23
C LYS A 281 8.20 -22.26 -3.98
N VAL A 282 8.23 -20.94 -3.74
CA VAL A 282 7.01 -20.15 -3.51
C VAL A 282 6.19 -20.03 -4.79
N ALA A 283 6.85 -19.88 -5.95
CA ALA A 283 6.17 -19.79 -7.24
C ALA A 283 5.33 -21.05 -7.55
N LEU A 284 5.88 -22.24 -7.33
CA LEU A 284 5.16 -23.51 -7.50
C LEU A 284 4.00 -23.65 -6.50
N GLY A 285 4.23 -23.34 -5.23
CA GLY A 285 3.14 -23.37 -4.24
C GLY A 285 2.00 -22.41 -4.58
N MET A 286 2.32 -21.26 -5.16
CA MET A 286 1.34 -20.27 -5.59
C MET A 286 0.55 -20.74 -6.82
N ARG A 287 1.20 -21.43 -7.77
CA ARG A 287 0.52 -22.13 -8.89
C ARG A 287 -0.46 -23.18 -8.37
N ASP A 288 -0.01 -24.01 -7.45
CA ASP A 288 -0.81 -25.12 -6.93
C ASP A 288 -2.04 -24.57 -6.17
N THR A 289 -1.86 -23.49 -5.40
CA THR A 289 -2.97 -22.78 -4.72
C THR A 289 -3.96 -22.16 -5.72
N LEU A 290 -3.47 -21.56 -6.80
CA LEU A 290 -4.30 -21.01 -7.87
C LEU A 290 -5.18 -22.11 -8.51
N GLN A 291 -4.60 -23.28 -8.79
CA GLN A 291 -5.32 -24.42 -9.37
C GLN A 291 -6.33 -25.02 -8.38
N GLN A 292 -5.98 -25.13 -7.09
CA GLN A 292 -6.89 -25.60 -6.04
C GLN A 292 -8.10 -24.68 -5.86
N ASN A 293 -7.95 -23.38 -6.10
CA ASN A 293 -9.05 -22.42 -6.10
C ASN A 293 -9.91 -22.48 -7.39
N GLY A 294 -9.66 -23.43 -8.29
CA GLY A 294 -10.41 -23.60 -9.54
C GLY A 294 -10.11 -22.53 -10.59
N LEU A 295 -9.03 -21.76 -10.42
CA LEU A 295 -8.60 -20.77 -11.40
C LEU A 295 -7.64 -21.42 -12.40
N SER A 296 -7.80 -21.10 -13.68
CA SER A 296 -6.84 -21.52 -14.70
C SER A 296 -5.63 -20.60 -14.70
N MET A 297 -4.46 -21.18 -14.96
CA MET A 297 -3.25 -20.39 -15.13
C MET A 297 -3.25 -19.76 -16.52
N THR A 298 -3.06 -18.45 -16.59
CA THR A 298 -2.99 -17.73 -17.86
C THR A 298 -1.58 -17.83 -18.46
N ASP A 299 -1.45 -17.44 -19.73
CA ASP A 299 -0.17 -17.35 -20.42
C ASP A 299 0.84 -16.47 -19.67
N ASP A 300 0.40 -15.36 -19.06
CA ASP A 300 1.22 -14.50 -18.21
C ASP A 300 1.71 -15.24 -16.95
N GLY A 301 0.84 -16.02 -16.30
CA GLY A 301 1.21 -16.84 -15.15
C GLY A 301 2.27 -17.89 -15.51
N PHE A 302 2.09 -18.59 -16.63
CA PHE A 302 3.08 -19.52 -17.18
C PHE A 302 4.40 -18.82 -17.51
N TYR A 303 4.36 -17.65 -18.15
CA TYR A 303 5.55 -16.86 -18.46
C TYR A 303 6.38 -16.56 -17.21
N TRP A 304 5.75 -16.10 -16.12
CA TRP A 304 6.46 -15.80 -14.87
C TRP A 304 7.01 -17.05 -14.18
N LEU A 305 6.32 -18.19 -14.26
CA LEU A 305 6.83 -19.46 -13.74
C LEU A 305 8.08 -19.92 -14.48
N VAL A 306 8.04 -19.93 -15.81
CA VAL A 306 9.20 -20.29 -16.64
C VAL A 306 10.35 -19.31 -16.38
N HIS A 307 10.08 -18.01 -16.32
CA HIS A 307 11.09 -17.00 -15.98
C HIS A 307 11.69 -17.22 -14.59
N CYS A 308 10.88 -17.61 -13.60
CA CYS A 308 11.35 -17.95 -12.25
C CYS A 308 12.27 -19.19 -12.26
N ALA A 309 11.90 -20.24 -12.99
CA ALA A 309 12.69 -21.45 -13.12
C ALA A 309 14.05 -21.18 -13.78
N CYS A 310 14.08 -20.35 -14.83
CA CYS A 310 15.31 -19.88 -15.46
C CYS A 310 16.19 -19.11 -14.46
N ARG A 311 15.61 -18.20 -13.67
CA ARG A 311 16.34 -17.44 -12.63
C ARG A 311 16.87 -18.32 -11.51
N ALA A 312 16.19 -19.43 -11.22
CA ALA A 312 16.60 -20.43 -10.24
C ALA A 312 17.57 -21.49 -10.80
N ASN A 313 17.96 -21.42 -12.07
CA ASN A 313 18.78 -22.41 -12.79
C ASN A 313 18.20 -23.84 -12.78
N GLN A 314 16.87 -23.98 -12.75
CA GLN A 314 16.18 -25.27 -12.76
C GLN A 314 15.76 -25.66 -14.19
N TRP A 315 16.74 -25.97 -15.05
CA TRP A 315 16.52 -26.20 -16.49
C TRP A 315 15.64 -27.41 -16.81
N GLU A 316 15.72 -28.47 -16.01
CA GLU A 316 14.84 -29.64 -16.13
C GLU A 316 13.37 -29.25 -15.94
N LEU A 317 13.10 -28.38 -14.97
CA LEU A 317 11.76 -27.85 -14.72
C LEU A 317 11.30 -26.91 -15.84
N VAL A 318 12.21 -26.11 -16.41
CA VAL A 318 11.89 -25.29 -17.60
C VAL A 318 11.43 -26.17 -18.76
N GLN A 319 12.16 -27.27 -19.03
CA GLN A 319 11.77 -28.22 -20.07
C GLN A 319 10.40 -28.84 -19.76
N GLY A 320 10.18 -29.32 -18.54
CA GLY A 320 8.89 -29.88 -18.14
C GLY A 320 7.72 -28.90 -18.21
N LEU A 321 7.95 -27.61 -17.94
CA LEU A 321 6.93 -26.56 -18.05
C LEU A 321 6.62 -26.17 -19.51
N LEU A 322 7.59 -26.33 -20.43
CA LEU A 322 7.45 -25.98 -21.85
C LEU A 322 7.05 -27.15 -22.74
N THR A 323 7.28 -28.38 -22.30
CA THR A 323 6.70 -29.55 -22.96
C THR A 323 5.18 -29.42 -22.85
N PRO A 324 4.44 -29.40 -23.96
CA PRO A 324 2.99 -29.48 -23.89
C PRO A 324 2.65 -30.81 -23.19
N GLY A 325 2.34 -30.73 -21.90
CA GLY A 325 1.79 -31.86 -21.18
C GLY A 325 0.51 -32.24 -21.91
N ASP A 326 0.36 -33.53 -22.22
CA ASP A 326 -0.86 -34.10 -22.75
C ASP A 326 -2.03 -33.57 -21.92
N LYS A 327 -2.79 -32.66 -22.54
CA LYS A 327 -3.99 -32.07 -21.95
C LYS A 327 -5.05 -33.17 -21.94
N GLU A 328 -5.11 -33.94 -20.86
CA GLU A 328 -6.33 -34.63 -20.46
C GLU A 328 -7.18 -33.73 -19.54
#